data_AF-A0A1I8BFS6-F1
#
_entry.id   AF-A0A1I8BFS6-F1
#
_cell.length_a   1.000
_cell.length_b   1.000
_cell.length_c   1.000
_cell.angle_alpha   90.00
_cell.angle_beta   90.00
_cell.angle_gamma   90.00
#
_symmetry.space_group_name_H-M   'P 1'
#
loop_
_entity.id
_entity.type
_entity.pdbx_description
1 polymer ?
#
loop_
_entity_poly.entity_id
_entity_poly.type
_entity_poly.pdbx_seq_one_letter_code
_entity_poly.pdbx_strand_id
1 'polypeptide(L)' 'MNESGHVVSRSKMCITVINSNAHVEQINWYEKYDKLRNASGLYFPGYFSHGMFINN' A
#
# COMPACT_ATOMS: atom_id res chain seq x y z
N MET A 1 -10.57 2.69 -3.32
CA MET A 1 -11.77 3.46 -2.94
C MET A 1 -12.59 3.69 -4.20
N ASN A 2 -13.91 3.81 -4.07
CA ASN A 2 -14.72 4.36 -5.15
C ASN A 2 -14.64 5.89 -5.16
N GLU A 3 -15.32 6.55 -6.09
CA GLU A 3 -15.36 8.02 -6.20
C GLU A 3 -15.89 8.70 -4.92
N SER A 4 -16.70 7.99 -4.14
CA SER A 4 -17.25 8.44 -2.85
C SER A 4 -16.31 8.23 -1.65
N GLY A 5 -15.09 7.72 -1.86
CA GLY A 5 -14.13 7.44 -0.78
C GLY A 5 -14.40 6.16 0.02
N HIS A 6 -15.42 5.36 -0.33
CA HIS A 6 -15.68 4.08 0.33
C HIS A 6 -14.63 3.03 -0.04
N VAL A 7 -14.19 2.28 0.96
CA VAL A 7 -13.22 1.19 0.78
C VAL A 7 -13.91 0.00 0.13
N VAL A 8 -13.68 -0.18 -1.18
CA VAL A 8 -14.20 -1.31 -1.96
C VAL A 8 -13.31 -2.54 -1.91
N SER A 9 -12.00 -2.36 -1.71
CA SER A 9 -11.01 -3.44 -1.64
C SER A 9 -9.68 -2.90 -1.10
N ARG A 10 -8.93 -3.77 -0.41
CA ARG A 10 -7.56 -3.52 0.06
C ARG A 10 -6.50 -4.20 -0.83
N SER A 11 -6.87 -4.82 -1.95
CA SER A 11 -5.93 -5.52 -2.84
C SER A 11 -4.81 -4.61 -3.38
N LYS A 12 -5.09 -3.30 -3.53
CA LYS A 12 -4.07 -2.31 -3.93
C LYS A 12 -2.99 -2.04 -2.87
N MET A 13 -3.14 -2.62 -1.68
CA MET A 13 -2.14 -2.57 -0.61
C MET A 13 -1.27 -3.82 -0.58
N CYS A 14 -1.48 -4.79 -1.47
CA CYS A 14 -0.54 -5.88 -1.68
C CYS A 14 0.61 -5.41 -2.58
N ILE A 15 1.82 -5.88 -2.31
CA ILE A 15 2.97 -5.71 -3.19
C ILE A 15 3.36 -7.05 -3.80
N THR A 16 3.93 -6.98 -5.00
CA THR A 16 4.56 -8.12 -5.65
C THR A 16 6.05 -8.10 -5.33
N VAL A 17 6.57 -9.17 -4.74
CA VAL A 17 8.01 -9.39 -4.59
C VAL A 17 8.44 -10.43 -5.62
N ILE A 18 9.46 -10.10 -6.41
CA ILE A 18 10.05 -10.99 -7.40
C ILE A 18 11.51 -11.18 -6.98
N ASN A 19 11.91 -12.43 -6.73
CA ASN A 19 13.30 -12.73 -6.39
C ASN A 19 14.15 -13.00 -7.65
N SER A 20 15.46 -13.19 -7.46
CA SER A 20 16.41 -13.48 -8.55
C SER A 20 16.09 -14.74 -9.35
N ASN A 21 15.31 -15.65 -8.79
CA ASN A 21 14.90 -16.91 -9.42
C ASN A 21 13.54 -16.79 -10.12
N ALA A 22 13.03 -15.57 -10.32
CA ALA A 22 11.70 -15.28 -10.86
C ALA A 22 10.53 -15.86 -10.05
N HIS A 23 10.74 -16.23 -8.79
CA HIS A 23 9.65 -16.59 -7.89
C HIS A 23 8.86 -15.33 -7.52
N VAL A 24 7.54 -15.42 -7.66
CA VAL A 24 6.60 -14.32 -7.44
C VAL A 24 5.84 -14.56 -6.15
N GLU A 25 5.89 -13.60 -5.24
CA GLU A 25 5.14 -13.61 -3.99
C GLU A 25 4.27 -12.35 -3.90
N GLN A 26 3.06 -12.50 -3.35
CA GLN A 26 2.15 -11.40 -3.03
C GLN A 26 2.14 -11.17 -1.52
N ILE A 27 2.61 -10.00 -1.09
CA ILE A 27 2.70 -9.65 0.34
C ILE A 27 1.71 -8.54 0.65
N ASN A 28 0.83 -8.77 1.62
CA ASN A 28 -0.06 -7.73 2.12
C ASN A 28 0.74 -6.68 2.92
N TRP A 29 0.72 -5.42 2.47
CA TRP A 29 1.41 -4.30 3.11
C TRP A 29 0.47 -3.34 3.83
N TYR A 30 -0.79 -3.72 4.10
CA TYR A 30 -1.77 -2.89 4.80
C TYR A 30 -1.18 -2.22 6.05
N GLU A 31 -0.59 -2.99 6.96
CA GLU A 31 -0.05 -2.45 8.21
C GLU A 31 1.13 -1.51 7.99
N LYS A 32 1.95 -1.75 6.97
CA LYS A 32 3.07 -0.87 6.62
C LYS A 32 2.56 0.46 6.09
N TYR A 33 1.59 0.43 5.17
CA TYR A 33 0.97 1.65 4.67
C TYR A 33 0.20 2.42 5.75
N ASP A 34 -0.47 1.72 6.68
CA ASP A 34 -1.15 2.37 7.81
C ASP A 34 -0.16 3.07 8.74
N LYS A 35 0.98 2.43 9.07
CA LYS A 35 2.05 3.04 9.85
C LYS A 35 2.62 4.29 9.17
N LEU A 36 2.90 4.23 7.86
CA LEU A 36 3.37 5.39 7.08
C LEU A 36 2.36 6.53 7.09
N ARG A 37 1.08 6.19 6.91
CA ARG A 37 -0.01 7.18 6.94
C ARG A 37 -0.11 7.87 8.31
N ASN A 38 -0.07 7.09 9.39
CA ASN A 38 -0.18 7.63 10.74
C ASN A 38 1.06 8.47 11.11
N ALA A 39 2.26 8.07 10.68
CA ALA A 39 3.51 8.80 10.94
C ALA A 39 3.56 10.18 10.26
N SER A 40 2.78 10.38 9.20
CA SER A 40 2.68 11.65 8.47
C SER A 40 1.50 12.51 8.92
N GLY A 41 0.82 12.13 10.02
CA GLY A 41 -0.27 12.89 10.61
C GLY A 41 -1.59 12.80 9.83
N LEU A 42 -1.69 11.94 8.82
CA LEU A 42 -2.96 11.66 8.15
C LEU A 42 -3.67 10.52 8.89
N TYR A 43 -4.85 10.82 9.43
CA TYR A 43 -5.72 9.82 10.03
C TYR A 43 -6.90 9.54 9.10
N PHE A 44 -7.50 8.35 9.24
CA PHE A 44 -8.72 8.02 8.48
C PHE A 44 -9.79 9.11 8.67
N PRO A 45 -10.45 9.60 7.59
CA PRO A 45 -10.45 9.10 6.21
C PRO A 45 -9.35 9.64 5.29
N GLY A 46 -8.41 10.44 5.78
CA GLY A 46 -7.22 10.87 5.04
C GLY A 46 -6.40 9.68 4.50
N TYR A 47 -5.78 9.86 3.34
CA TYR A 47 -5.07 8.79 2.61
C TYR A 47 -3.84 9.32 1.85
N PHE A 48 -2.97 8.39 1.44
CA PHE A 48 -1.89 8.63 0.50
C PHE A 48 -2.09 7.82 -0.77
N SER A 49 -1.72 8.40 -1.90
CA SER A 49 -1.40 7.67 -3.12
C SER A 49 0.13 7.58 -3.23
N HIS A 50 0.66 6.37 -3.36
CA HIS A 50 2.09 6.16 -3.53
C HIS A 50 2.39 5.87 -4.99
N GLY A 51 3.17 6.75 -5.64
CA GLY A 51 3.47 6.67 -7.07
C GLY A 51 4.80 5.98 -7.41
N MET A 52 5.79 6.04 -6.52
CA MET A 52 7.13 5.50 -6.79
C MET A 52 7.86 5.17 -5.49
N PHE A 53 8.43 3.97 -5.42
CA PHE A 53 9.34 3.54 -4.36
C PHE A 53 10.69 3.18 -4.99
N ILE A 54 11.77 3.80 -4.53
CA ILE A 54 13.15 3.47 -4.97
C ILE A 54 13.86 2.89 -3.75
N ASN A 55 14.31 1.64 -3.87
CA ASN A 55 15.24 1.04 -2.92
C ASN A 55 16.66 1.41 -3.38
N ASN A 56 17.39 2.14 -2.55
CA ASN A 56 18.83 2.43 -2.76
C ASN A 56 19.69 1.29 -2.25
#